data_AF-A0AAP5N1N5-F1
#
_entry.id   AF-A0AAP5N1N5-F1
#
_cell.length_a   1.000
_cell.length_b   1.000
_cell.length_c   1.000
_cell.angle_alpha   90.00
_cell.angle_beta   90.00
_cell.angle_gamma   90.00
#
_symmetry.space_group_name_H-M   'P 1'
#
loop_
_entity.id
_entity.type
_entity.pdbx_description
1 polymer ?
#
loop_
_entity_poly.entity_id
_entity_poly.type
_entity_poly.pdbx_seq_one_letter_code
_entity_poly.pdbx_strand_id
1 'polypeptide(L)' 'MKVKYKLSIGYPTACREDVIEIEDEELEGLSEEAAADKIFDIVNESAQDFISLSWKKIDE' A
#
# COMPACT_ATOMS: atom_id res chain seq x y z
N MET A 1 12.50 -1.74 -9.83
CA MET A 1 12.71 -2.56 -8.60
C MET A 1 11.47 -3.35 -8.14
N LYS A 2 11.61 -4.38 -7.28
CA LYS A 2 10.49 -5.15 -6.67
C LYS A 2 10.34 -4.89 -5.18
N VAL A 3 9.12 -4.64 -4.72
CA VAL A 3 8.79 -4.38 -3.31
C VAL A 3 7.79 -5.41 -2.82
N LYS A 4 8.16 -6.17 -1.79
CA LYS A 4 7.23 -7.06 -1.08
C LYS A 4 6.56 -6.28 0.05
N TYR A 5 5.24 -6.31 0.12
CA TYR A 5 4.48 -5.67 1.19
C TYR A 5 3.50 -6.65 1.84
N LYS A 6 3.10 -6.30 3.07
CA LYS A 6 2.15 -7.06 3.87
C LYS A 6 1.02 -6.15 4.32
N LEU A 7 -0.18 -6.43 3.83
CA LEU A 7 -1.41 -5.72 4.18
C LEU A 7 -2.14 -6.47 5.30
N SER A 8 -2.48 -5.76 6.38
CA SER A 8 -3.35 -6.27 7.45
C SER A 8 -4.81 -5.99 7.09
N ILE A 9 -5.65 -7.03 7.07
CA ILE A 9 -7.04 -6.96 6.56
C ILE A 9 -8.08 -6.91 7.71
N GLY A 10 -7.70 -6.33 8.85
CA GLY A 10 -8.63 -5.98 9.92
C GLY A 10 -8.99 -7.08 10.93
N TYR A 11 -8.50 -8.32 10.76
CA TYR A 11 -8.61 -9.38 11.77
C TYR A 11 -7.24 -9.86 12.23
N PRO A 12 -7.08 -10.29 13.50
CA PRO A 12 -5.84 -10.89 13.96
C PRO A 12 -5.45 -12.05 13.04
N THR A 13 -4.20 -12.06 12.58
CA THR A 13 -3.62 -13.05 11.64
C THR A 13 -4.08 -13.00 10.18
N ALA A 14 -5.12 -12.24 9.84
CA ALA A 14 -5.49 -12.02 8.45
C ALA A 14 -4.53 -11.01 7.84
N CYS A 15 -3.59 -11.51 7.03
CA CYS A 15 -2.67 -10.68 6.27
C CYS A 15 -2.61 -11.15 4.83
N ARG A 16 -2.51 -10.21 3.91
CA ARG A 16 -2.16 -10.46 2.52
C ARG A 16 -0.70 -10.06 2.33
N GLU A 17 0.08 -10.94 1.71
CA GLU A 17 1.41 -10.59 1.20
C GLU A 17 1.32 -10.49 -0.31
N ASP A 18 1.93 -9.46 -0.88
CA ASP A 18 1.99 -9.28 -2.32
C ASP A 18 3.32 -8.62 -2.71
N VAL A 19 3.61 -8.63 -4.02
CA VAL A 19 4.81 -8.02 -4.60
C VAL A 19 4.38 -7.07 -5.70
N ILE A 20 4.82 -5.82 -5.60
CA ILE A 20 4.70 -4.86 -6.69
C ILE A 20 6.04 -4.65 -7.38
N GLU A 21 5.97 -4.33 -8.66
CA GLU A 21 7.09 -3.88 -9.47
C GLU A 21 6.95 -2.37 -9.67
N ILE A 22 8.01 -1.63 -9.32
CA ILE A 22 8.12 -0.18 -9.46
C ILE A 22 9.18 0.07 -10.51
N GLU A 23 8.88 0.80 -11.57
CA GLU A 23 9.87 1.15 -12.59
C GLU A 23 10.94 2.07 -12.00
N ASP A 24 12.21 1.86 -12.38
CA ASP A 24 13.31 2.65 -11.81
C ASP A 24 13.21 4.14 -12.19
N GLU A 25 12.60 4.44 -13.35
CA GLU A 25 12.27 5.80 -13.82
C GLU A 25 11.37 6.57 -12.83
N GLU A 26 10.50 5.89 -12.07
CA GLU A 26 9.63 6.53 -11.08
C GLU A 26 10.41 7.08 -9.86
N LEU A 27 11.66 6.63 -9.69
CA LEU A 27 12.53 6.99 -8.56
C LEU A 27 13.75 7.81 -8.99
N GLU A 28 13.95 8.02 -10.29
CA GLU A 28 15.11 8.73 -10.82
C GLU A 28 15.14 10.20 -10.36
N GLY A 29 16.31 10.64 -9.88
CA GLY A 29 16.54 12.02 -9.45
C GLY A 29 15.95 12.38 -8.08
N LEU A 30 15.27 11.46 -7.41
CA LEU A 30 14.79 11.64 -6.03
C LEU A 30 15.93 11.43 -5.02
N SER A 31 15.84 12.14 -3.89
CA SER A 31 16.63 11.78 -2.71
C SER A 31 16.15 10.45 -2.14
N GLU A 32 16.96 9.79 -1.31
CA GLU A 32 16.55 8.54 -0.65
C GLU A 32 15.24 8.68 0.15
N GLU A 33 15.05 9.82 0.83
CA GLU A 33 13.83 10.13 1.57
C GLU A 33 12.62 10.28 0.64
N ALA A 34 12.76 11.06 -0.43
CA ALA A 34 11.67 11.25 -1.40
C ALA A 34 11.35 9.96 -2.17
N ALA A 35 12.34 9.12 -2.45
CA ALA A 35 12.14 7.80 -3.05
C ALA A 35 11.37 6.87 -2.09
N ALA A 36 11.67 6.91 -0.79
CA ALA A 36 10.93 6.13 0.20
C ALA A 36 9.46 6.55 0.31
N ASP A 37 9.19 7.86 0.31
CA ASP A 37 7.83 8.40 0.29
C ASP A 37 7.07 7.99 -0.97
N LYS A 38 7.72 8.10 -2.14
CA LYS A 38 7.15 7.68 -3.42
C LYS A 38 6.84 6.17 -3.45
N ILE A 39 7.74 5.33 -2.91
CA ILE A 39 7.50 3.89 -2.78
C ILE A 39 6.30 3.63 -1.85
N PHE A 40 6.20 4.35 -0.73
CA PHE A 40 5.07 4.22 0.18
C PHE A 40 3.75 4.56 -0.52
N ASP A 41 3.68 5.65 -1.28
CA ASP A 41 2.48 6.05 -2.00
C ASP A 41 2.03 4.98 -3.00
N ILE A 42 2.95 4.44 -3.80
CA ILE A 42 2.66 3.39 -4.78
C ILE A 42 2.16 2.11 -4.08
N VAL A 43 2.82 1.69 -3.00
CA VAL A 43 2.40 0.51 -2.21
C VAL A 43 1.03 0.75 -1.58
N ASN A 44 0.78 1.95 -1.05
CA ASN A 44 -0.48 2.29 -0.41
C ASN A 44 -1.63 2.34 -1.41
N GLU A 45 -1.42 2.88 -2.62
CA GLU A 45 -2.40 2.84 -3.70
C GLU A 45 -2.77 1.40 -4.07
N SER A 46 -1.77 0.55 -4.30
CA SER A 46 -1.97 -0.89 -4.55
C SER A 46 -2.73 -1.60 -3.42
N ALA A 47 -2.52 -1.18 -2.16
CA ALA A 47 -3.23 -1.76 -1.03
C ALA A 47 -4.74 -1.40 -1.01
N GLN A 48 -5.14 -0.25 -1.55
CA GLN A 48 -6.54 0.19 -1.56
C GLN A 48 -7.45 -0.76 -2.35
N ASP A 49 -6.93 -1.46 -3.35
CA ASP A 49 -7.68 -2.46 -4.13
C ASP A 49 -8.22 -3.62 -3.27
N PHE A 50 -7.66 -3.82 -2.08
CA PHE A 50 -8.03 -4.90 -1.16
C PHE A 50 -8.79 -4.40 0.08
N ILE A 51 -8.97 -3.08 0.22
CA ILE A 51 -9.65 -2.48 1.36
C ILE A 51 -11.08 -2.14 0.93
N SER A 52 -12.06 -2.83 1.53
CA SER A 52 -13.47 -2.48 1.39
C SER A 52 -13.98 -1.87 2.69
N LEU A 53 -14.34 -0.59 2.64
CA LEU A 53 -14.93 0.11 3.77
C LEU A 53 -16.45 0.21 3.59
N SER A 54 -17.21 -0.42 4.49
CA SER A 54 -18.67 -0.26 4.58
C SER A 54 -19.05 0.33 5.93
N TRP A 55 -19.97 1.29 5.95
CA TRP A 55 -20.48 1.89 7.18
C TRP A 55 -22.01 2.03 7.11
N LYS A 56 -22.66 2.07 8.27
CA LYS A 56 -24.09 2.37 8.40
C LYS A 56 -24.31 3.25 9.63
N LYS A 57 -25.11 4.31 9.48
CA LYS A 57 -25.57 5.12 10.61
C LYS A 57 -26.53 4.30 11.48
N ILE A 58 -26.37 4.36 12.80
CA ILE A 58 -27.32 3.81 13.77
C ILE A 58 -28.06 5.00 14.36
N ASP A 59 -29.39 5.01 14.22
CA ASP A 59 -30.26 5.95 14.93
C ASP A 59 -30.74 5.25 16.22
N GLU A 60 -30.80 5.98 17.35
CA GLU A 60 -31.25 5.47 18.66
C GLU A 60 -32.72 5.02 18.66
#